data_AF-A0A813H8W7-F1
#
_entry.id   AF-A0A813H8W7-F1
#
_cell.length_a   1.000
_cell.length_b   1.000
_cell.length_c   1.000
_cell.angle_alpha   90.00
_cell.angle_beta   90.00
_cell.angle_gamma   90.00
#
_symmetry.space_group_name_H-M   'P 1'
#
loop_
_entity.id
_entity.type
_entity.pdbx_description
1 polymer ?
#
loop_
_entity_poly.entity_id
_entity_poly.type
_entity_poly.pdbx_seq_one_letter_code
_entity_poly.pdbx_strand_id
1 'polypeptide(L)'
;MANDRLVAISNGGRLEAVGAPVAAGQAGAHLLGEVGAEDAEHPASSQSQRPQLQQALSGLVDRDCSDKLTAQADAEERLPDARRLRDLKDTTVSSEWLWAVDPRSPAALAPDAFVSAALRWNPFFAGLAAGSSTQGAPTLYAALLGRAREDTTMFGTLFSTSSTWRMPLLRKRFLVLEAAPGLRPADILTSAASPGLTSALDVGIASPDAAHAGADCAEAMRVRKRAVYSRFLPALEAEGIEYRPLVWSCWGREYPDTTATLTQLARQAARRRGMPDHIRLLQRARAQIGAALARRAAAMLRACMPGYEQAAELRA
;
A
#
# COMPACT_ATOMS: atom_id res chain seq x y z
N MET A 1 15.49 40.46 -25.41
CA MET A 1 16.46 39.70 -24.59
C MET A 1 15.82 38.67 -23.66
N ALA A 2 14.85 39.00 -22.78
CA ALA A 2 14.19 37.98 -21.95
C ALA A 2 13.20 37.10 -22.74
N ASN A 3 12.52 37.68 -23.72
CA ASN A 3 11.52 36.96 -24.53
C ASN A 3 12.16 35.95 -25.50
N ASP A 4 13.35 36.27 -26.03
CA ASP A 4 14.06 35.43 -27.00
C ASP A 4 14.60 34.13 -26.38
N ARG A 5 14.89 34.14 -25.08
CA ARG A 5 15.37 32.97 -24.33
C ARG A 5 14.28 31.95 -24.06
N LEU A 6 13.03 32.40 -23.89
CA LEU A 6 11.89 31.49 -23.68
C LEU A 6 11.48 30.78 -24.98
N VAL A 7 11.58 31.47 -26.12
CA VAL A 7 11.32 30.88 -27.45
C VAL A 7 12.39 29.86 -27.87
N ALA A 8 13.65 30.04 -27.44
CA ALA A 8 14.72 29.09 -27.73
C ALA A 8 14.54 27.74 -27.02
N ILE A 9 13.99 27.75 -25.79
CA ILE A 9 13.75 26.55 -24.98
C ILE A 9 12.56 25.75 -25.52
N SER A 10 11.50 26.42 -26.00
CA SER A 10 10.32 25.73 -26.56
C SER A 10 10.61 24.98 -27.87
N ASN A 11 11.66 25.37 -28.59
CA ASN A 11 12.02 24.80 -29.90
C ASN A 11 13.16 23.78 -29.82
N GLY A 12 13.52 23.29 -28.62
CA GLY A 12 14.57 22.28 -28.45
C GLY A 12 15.99 22.78 -28.70
N GLY A 13 16.22 24.10 -28.71
CA GLY A 13 17.55 24.68 -28.83
C GLY A 13 18.35 24.49 -27.54
N ARG A 14 19.40 23.65 -27.59
CA ARG A 14 20.41 23.60 -26.51
C ARG A 14 21.19 24.91 -26.50
N LEU A 15 21.17 25.61 -25.36
CA LEU A 15 22.09 26.71 -25.10
C LEU A 15 23.49 26.13 -24.91
N GLU A 16 24.44 26.50 -25.78
CA GLU A 16 25.85 26.19 -25.55
C GLU A 16 26.33 26.93 -24.31
N ALA A 17 26.75 26.17 -23.30
CA ALA A 17 27.32 26.71 -22.09
C ALA A 17 28.74 27.19 -22.37
N VAL A 18 28.95 28.50 -22.34
CA VAL A 18 30.29 29.10 -22.27
C VAL A 18 30.82 28.86 -20.86
N GLY A 19 31.58 27.79 -20.67
CA GLY A 19 32.18 27.41 -19.39
C GLY A 19 33.55 26.77 -19.57
N ALA A 20 34.54 27.30 -18.85
CA ALA A 20 35.93 26.85 -18.80
C ALA A 20 36.07 25.36 -18.36
N PRO A 21 37.18 24.68 -18.73
CA PRO A 21 37.34 23.25 -18.44
C PRO A 21 37.38 22.99 -16.92
N VAL A 22 36.39 22.25 -16.43
CA VAL A 22 36.36 21.72 -15.06
C VAL A 22 37.30 20.52 -15.00
N ALA A 23 38.30 20.59 -14.14
CA ALA A 23 39.29 19.54 -13.94
C ALA A 23 38.60 18.20 -13.59
N ALA A 24 39.00 17.14 -14.30
CA ALA A 24 38.57 15.78 -14.06
C ALA A 24 39.23 15.24 -12.79
N GLY A 25 38.61 15.50 -11.64
CA GLY A 25 39.02 14.91 -10.38
C GLY A 25 38.04 15.28 -9.28
N GLN A 26 37.38 14.28 -8.69
CA GLN A 26 36.57 14.36 -7.46
C GLN A 26 35.10 14.81 -7.55
N ALA A 27 34.53 15.07 -8.73
CA ALA A 27 33.13 15.49 -8.86
C ALA A 27 32.06 14.40 -8.55
N GLY A 28 32.43 13.24 -8.03
CA GLY A 28 31.49 12.15 -7.69
C GLY A 28 31.70 11.49 -6.33
N ALA A 29 32.81 11.78 -5.63
CA ALA A 29 33.14 11.08 -4.38
C ALA A 29 32.24 11.49 -3.20
N HIS A 30 31.57 12.65 -3.29
CA HIS A 30 30.61 13.12 -2.29
C HIS A 30 29.14 12.83 -2.64
N LEU A 31 28.86 12.19 -3.79
CA LEU A 31 27.50 11.85 -4.21
C LEU A 31 27.05 10.47 -3.74
N LEU A 32 27.98 9.62 -3.31
CA LEU A 32 27.68 8.36 -2.65
C LEU A 32 27.75 8.62 -1.14
N GLY A 33 26.58 8.73 -0.51
CA GLY A 33 26.50 8.79 0.95
C GLY A 33 27.20 7.58 1.58
N GLU A 34 27.75 7.75 2.78
CA GLU A 34 28.38 6.65 3.51
C GLU A 34 27.41 5.46 3.61
N VAL A 35 27.93 4.24 3.48
CA VAL A 35 27.12 3.02 3.60
C VAL A 35 26.51 2.98 5.01
N GLY A 36 25.20 3.24 5.09
CA GLY A 36 24.45 3.34 6.35
C GLY A 36 23.94 4.74 6.69
N ALA A 37 24.30 5.78 5.93
CA ALA A 37 23.63 7.06 6.01
C ALA A 37 22.19 6.90 5.52
N GLU A 38 21.21 7.23 6.38
CA GLU A 38 19.81 7.28 5.97
C GLU A 38 19.68 8.27 4.82
N ASP A 39 19.06 7.84 3.72
CA ASP A 39 18.78 8.68 2.57
C ASP A 39 18.10 9.97 3.05
N ALA A 40 18.67 11.13 2.69
CA ALA A 40 18.13 12.43 3.07
C ALA A 40 16.73 12.67 2.47
N GLU A 41 16.38 11.93 1.42
CA GLU A 41 15.05 11.93 0.82
C GLU A 41 14.06 11.00 1.53
N HIS A 42 14.53 10.13 2.44
CA HIS A 42 13.65 9.24 3.18
C HIS A 42 12.73 10.06 4.11
N PRO A 43 11.41 9.86 4.07
CA PRO A 43 10.46 10.67 4.85
C PRO A 43 10.58 10.48 6.37
N ALA A 44 11.30 9.45 6.83
CA ALA A 44 11.63 9.28 8.25
C ALA A 44 12.87 10.08 8.71
N SER A 45 13.79 10.45 7.80
CA SER A 45 15.02 11.20 8.11
C SER A 45 14.76 12.71 8.17
N SER A 46 13.68 13.20 7.55
CA SER A 46 13.22 14.59 7.60
C SER A 46 12.54 14.92 8.94
N GLN A 47 13.32 15.39 9.92
CA GLN A 47 12.82 15.86 11.21
C GLN A 47 11.91 17.12 11.13
N SER A 48 11.85 17.79 9.98
CA SER A 48 11.00 18.98 9.79
C SER A 48 9.58 18.57 9.38
N GLN A 49 8.62 18.75 10.28
CA GLN A 49 7.18 18.50 10.11
C GLN A 49 6.47 19.28 8.99
N ARG A 50 7.20 19.97 8.10
CA ARG A 50 6.62 20.61 6.92
C ARG A 50 7.00 19.78 5.69
N PRO A 51 6.03 19.37 4.85
CA PRO A 51 6.38 18.90 3.53
C PRO A 51 7.22 20.00 2.90
N GLN A 52 8.43 19.66 2.46
CA GLN A 52 9.24 20.61 1.72
C GLN A 52 8.39 21.07 0.53
N LEU A 53 8.47 22.37 0.18
CA LEU A 53 7.64 22.95 -0.90
C LEU A 53 7.58 22.06 -2.15
N GLN A 54 8.70 21.42 -2.48
CA GLN A 54 8.81 20.43 -3.56
C GLN A 54 7.84 19.25 -3.39
N GLN A 55 7.79 18.57 -2.23
CA GLN A 55 6.85 17.47 -1.98
C GLN A 55 5.38 17.94 -2.07
N ALA A 56 5.09 19.14 -1.57
CA ALA A 56 3.74 19.72 -1.66
C ALA A 56 3.34 20.00 -3.12
N LEU A 57 4.26 20.55 -3.93
CA LEU A 57 4.03 20.80 -5.35
C LEU A 57 3.93 19.50 -6.16
N SER A 58 4.81 18.52 -5.92
CA SER A 58 4.72 17.20 -6.55
C SER A 58 3.38 16.53 -6.24
N GLY A 59 2.95 16.55 -4.97
CA GLY A 59 1.66 15.99 -4.58
C GLY A 59 0.45 16.69 -5.23
N LEU A 60 0.55 17.99 -5.54
CA LEU A 60 -0.49 18.70 -6.31
C LEU A 60 -0.49 18.28 -7.78
N VAL A 61 0.68 18.23 -8.42
CA VAL A 61 0.82 17.81 -9.82
C VAL A 61 0.34 16.37 -9.99
N ASP A 62 0.72 15.47 -9.10
CA ASP A 62 0.29 14.07 -9.12
C ASP A 62 -1.22 13.94 -8.99
N ARG A 63 -1.84 14.78 -8.14
CA ARG A 63 -3.30 14.82 -7.98
C ARG A 63 -4.00 15.29 -9.25
N ASP A 64 -3.54 16.39 -9.85
CA ASP A 64 -4.11 16.92 -11.09
C ASP A 64 -3.95 15.94 -12.25
N CYS A 65 -2.79 15.28 -12.36
CA CYS A 65 -2.53 14.22 -13.33
C CYS A 65 -3.45 13.01 -13.10
N SER A 66 -3.60 12.57 -11.85
CA SER A 66 -4.50 11.48 -11.47
C SER A 66 -5.95 11.79 -11.80
N ASP A 67 -6.40 13.04 -11.59
CA ASP A 67 -7.75 13.48 -11.95
C ASP A 67 -8.00 13.45 -13.46
N LYS A 68 -7.03 13.94 -14.25
CA LYS A 68 -7.10 13.87 -15.71
C LYS A 68 -7.14 12.43 -16.21
N LEU A 69 -6.29 11.55 -15.66
CA LEU A 69 -6.26 10.13 -16.02
C LEU A 69 -7.56 9.42 -15.64
N THR A 70 -8.13 9.75 -14.49
CA THR A 70 -9.41 9.19 -14.04
C THR A 70 -10.54 9.64 -14.96
N ALA A 71 -10.62 10.94 -15.27
CA ALA A 71 -11.61 11.49 -16.18
C ALA A 71 -11.49 10.91 -17.60
N GLN A 72 -10.27 10.72 -18.08
CA GLN A 72 -10.02 10.06 -19.37
C GLN A 72 -10.48 8.60 -19.35
N ALA A 73 -10.14 7.85 -18.30
CA ALA A 73 -10.59 6.46 -18.16
C ALA A 73 -12.13 6.35 -18.09
N ASP A 74 -12.80 7.30 -17.42
CA ASP A 74 -14.26 7.39 -17.41
C ASP A 74 -14.82 7.70 -18.82
N ALA A 75 -14.23 8.67 -19.54
CA ALA A 75 -14.65 9.05 -20.89
C ALA A 75 -14.48 7.91 -21.92
N GLU A 76 -13.47 7.07 -21.73
CA GLU A 76 -13.19 5.88 -22.55
C GLU A 76 -13.92 4.62 -22.06
N GLU A 77 -14.82 4.74 -21.08
CA GLU A 77 -15.56 3.62 -20.45
C GLU A 77 -14.66 2.52 -19.87
N ARG A 78 -13.40 2.85 -19.55
CA ARG A 78 -12.44 1.97 -18.85
C ARG A 78 -12.70 1.98 -17.35
N LEU A 79 -13.90 1.56 -16.95
CA LEU A 79 -14.37 1.58 -15.56
C LEU A 79 -13.43 0.89 -14.55
N PRO A 80 -12.76 -0.24 -14.86
CA PRO A 80 -11.77 -0.84 -13.95
C PRO A 80 -10.58 0.08 -13.66
N ASP A 81 -10.07 0.77 -14.69
CA ASP A 81 -8.93 1.68 -14.55
C ASP A 81 -9.33 2.92 -13.77
N ALA A 82 -10.51 3.49 -14.04
CA ALA A 82 -11.03 4.61 -13.27
C ALA A 82 -11.20 4.26 -11.79
N ARG A 83 -11.74 3.07 -11.46
CA ARG A 83 -11.84 2.59 -10.07
C ARG A 83 -10.47 2.43 -9.42
N ARG A 84 -9.50 1.84 -10.13
CA ARG A 84 -8.12 1.69 -9.63
C ARG A 84 -7.49 3.05 -9.33
N LEU A 85 -7.60 4.01 -10.25
CA LEU A 85 -7.04 5.34 -10.09
C LEU A 85 -7.65 6.08 -8.90
N ARG A 86 -8.98 5.98 -8.70
CA ARG A 86 -9.64 6.54 -7.51
C ARG A 86 -9.13 5.92 -6.21
N ASP A 87 -8.94 4.60 -6.18
CA ASP A 87 -8.39 3.89 -5.03
C ASP A 87 -6.95 4.34 -4.73
N LEU A 88 -6.12 4.47 -5.76
CA LEU A 88 -4.72 4.92 -5.66
C LEU A 88 -4.57 6.39 -5.25
N LYS A 89 -5.56 7.22 -5.60
CA LYS A 89 -5.60 8.65 -5.24
C LYS A 89 -5.91 8.87 -3.76
N ASP A 90 -6.45 7.88 -3.06
CA ASP A 90 -6.84 8.03 -1.66
C ASP A 90 -5.65 8.36 -0.77
N THR A 91 -5.83 9.32 0.13
CA THR A 91 -4.76 9.87 0.98
C THR A 91 -4.26 8.87 2.04
N THR A 92 -4.99 7.78 2.27
CA THR A 92 -4.56 6.69 3.14
C THR A 92 -3.64 5.70 2.44
N VAL A 93 -3.58 5.70 1.11
CA VAL A 93 -2.60 4.90 0.36
C VAL A 93 -1.21 5.46 0.63
N SER A 94 -0.38 4.65 1.27
CA SER A 94 0.99 5.03 1.58
C SER A 94 1.93 4.47 0.54
N SER A 95 2.57 5.32 -0.28
CA SER A 95 3.63 4.88 -1.22
C SER A 95 4.94 4.48 -0.53
N GLU A 96 5.02 4.66 0.79
CA GLU A 96 6.19 4.31 1.62
C GLU A 96 6.57 2.83 1.56
N TRP A 97 5.63 1.98 1.16
CA TRP A 97 5.95 0.57 0.97
C TRP A 97 7.03 0.37 -0.11
N LEU A 98 7.15 1.27 -1.10
CA LEU A 98 8.22 1.21 -2.11
C LEU A 98 9.60 1.24 -1.46
N TRP A 99 9.78 2.08 -0.43
CA TRP A 99 10.99 2.12 0.38
C TRP A 99 11.13 0.89 1.27
N ALA A 100 10.00 0.39 1.80
CA ALA A 100 10.02 -0.82 2.62
C ALA A 100 10.44 -2.07 1.83
N VAL A 101 10.21 -2.11 0.52
CA VAL A 101 10.59 -3.22 -0.36
C VAL A 101 11.91 -3.00 -1.10
N ASP A 102 12.60 -1.88 -0.85
CA ASP A 102 13.92 -1.61 -1.39
C ASP A 102 14.86 -2.81 -1.15
N PRO A 103 15.70 -3.21 -2.13
CA PRO A 103 16.63 -4.33 -1.99
C PRO A 103 17.56 -4.25 -0.75
N ARG A 104 17.80 -3.05 -0.23
CA ARG A 104 18.63 -2.78 0.95
C ARG A 104 17.83 -2.85 2.25
N SER A 105 16.50 -2.86 2.18
CA SER A 105 15.61 -3.01 3.33
C SER A 105 15.59 -4.48 3.81
N PRO A 106 15.52 -4.75 5.12
CA PRO A 106 15.29 -6.12 5.63
C PRO A 106 13.93 -6.70 5.19
N ALA A 107 13.04 -5.86 4.64
CA ALA A 107 11.79 -6.25 4.02
C ALA A 107 11.86 -6.23 2.48
N ALA A 108 13.05 -6.31 1.89
CA ALA A 108 13.27 -6.36 0.45
C ALA A 108 12.36 -7.38 -0.24
N LEU A 109 11.85 -6.99 -1.41
CA LEU A 109 11.27 -7.93 -2.35
C LEU A 109 12.38 -8.54 -3.21
N ALA A 110 12.24 -9.82 -3.56
CA ALA A 110 13.03 -10.37 -4.65
C ALA A 110 12.79 -9.52 -5.92
N PRO A 111 13.80 -9.28 -6.78
CA PRO A 111 13.67 -8.35 -7.92
C PRO A 111 12.47 -8.65 -8.83
N ASP A 112 12.19 -9.93 -9.09
CA ASP A 112 11.02 -10.40 -9.85
C ASP A 112 9.69 -10.04 -9.16
N ALA A 113 9.64 -10.16 -7.84
CA ALA A 113 8.50 -9.80 -7.01
C ALA A 113 8.32 -8.29 -6.96
N PHE A 114 9.42 -7.53 -6.93
CA PHE A 114 9.40 -6.07 -6.99
C PHE A 114 8.88 -5.59 -8.35
N VAL A 115 9.38 -6.14 -9.46
CA VAL A 115 8.89 -5.81 -10.81
C VAL A 115 7.41 -6.19 -10.95
N SER A 116 7.01 -7.38 -10.51
CA SER A 116 5.60 -7.79 -10.53
C SER A 116 4.73 -6.87 -9.68
N ALA A 117 5.22 -6.50 -8.49
CA ALA A 117 4.56 -5.57 -7.62
C ALA A 117 4.52 -4.16 -8.19
N ALA A 118 5.51 -3.69 -8.97
CA ALA A 118 5.57 -2.36 -9.58
C ALA A 118 4.74 -2.29 -10.87
N LEU A 119 4.76 -3.34 -11.70
CA LEU A 119 3.93 -3.47 -12.91
C LEU A 119 2.44 -3.39 -12.56
N ARG A 120 2.07 -3.88 -11.39
CA ARG A 120 0.74 -3.71 -10.79
C ARG A 120 0.28 -2.24 -10.76
N TRP A 121 1.21 -1.30 -10.49
CA TRP A 121 0.95 0.13 -10.36
C TRP A 121 1.09 0.89 -11.67
N ASN A 122 1.54 0.23 -12.74
CA ASN A 122 1.63 0.85 -14.04
C ASN A 122 0.36 0.58 -14.85
N PRO A 123 -0.58 1.54 -14.95
CA PRO A 123 -1.80 1.37 -15.75
C PRO A 123 -1.50 1.12 -17.24
N PHE A 124 -0.33 1.54 -17.75
CA PHE A 124 0.02 1.40 -19.16
C PHE A 124 0.49 -0.02 -19.55
N PHE A 125 1.04 -0.80 -18.62
CA PHE A 125 1.48 -2.17 -18.96
C PHE A 125 0.32 -3.14 -19.20
N ALA A 126 -0.86 -2.87 -18.64
CA ALA A 126 -2.06 -3.64 -18.95
C ALA A 126 -2.47 -3.52 -20.43
N GLY A 127 -2.21 -2.37 -21.07
CA GLY A 127 -2.49 -2.13 -22.49
C GLY A 127 -1.50 -2.80 -23.44
N LEU A 128 -0.22 -2.90 -23.06
CA LEU A 128 0.81 -3.55 -23.89
C LEU A 128 0.62 -5.07 -23.98
N ALA A 129 0.07 -5.71 -22.95
CA ALA A 129 -0.33 -7.11 -23.01
C ALA A 129 -1.60 -7.35 -23.86
N ALA A 130 -2.37 -6.30 -24.17
CA ALA A 130 -3.58 -6.38 -25.00
C ALA A 130 -3.31 -6.27 -26.51
N GLY A 131 -2.05 -6.05 -26.93
CA GLY A 131 -1.64 -5.92 -28.33
C GLY A 131 -1.63 -7.22 -29.14
N SER A 132 -1.88 -8.39 -28.53
CA SER A 132 -2.02 -9.67 -29.22
C SER A 132 -3.43 -10.23 -29.02
N SER A 133 -4.29 -10.13 -30.05
CA SER A 133 -5.61 -10.77 -30.21
C SER A 133 -6.45 -10.96 -28.92
N THR A 134 -7.22 -9.92 -28.58
CA THR A 134 -8.62 -9.86 -28.07
C THR A 134 -9.33 -11.01 -27.32
N GLN A 135 -8.70 -12.11 -26.86
CA GLN A 135 -9.40 -13.18 -26.11
C GLN A 135 -8.76 -13.62 -24.79
N GLY A 136 -7.59 -13.09 -24.38
CA GLY A 136 -6.87 -13.57 -23.17
C GLY A 136 -6.79 -12.62 -21.96
N ALA A 137 -7.06 -11.33 -22.12
CA ALA A 137 -6.89 -10.33 -21.05
C ALA A 137 -7.92 -10.37 -19.90
N PRO A 138 -9.23 -10.66 -20.13
CA PRO A 138 -10.20 -10.73 -19.04
C PRO A 138 -9.92 -11.90 -18.08
N THR A 139 -9.34 -12.99 -18.59
CA THR A 139 -9.04 -14.21 -17.85
C THR A 139 -7.90 -14.06 -16.85
N LEU A 140 -6.89 -13.25 -17.15
CA LEU A 140 -5.72 -13.05 -16.29
C LEU A 140 -6.11 -12.20 -15.05
N TYR A 141 -6.94 -11.19 -15.28
CA TYR A 141 -7.47 -10.33 -14.24
C TYR A 141 -8.54 -11.04 -13.40
N ALA A 142 -9.44 -11.83 -14.01
CA ALA A 142 -10.41 -12.66 -13.29
C ALA A 142 -9.77 -13.81 -12.49
N ALA A 143 -8.68 -14.43 -12.98
CA ALA A 143 -7.93 -15.46 -12.28
C ALA A 143 -7.23 -14.93 -11.03
N LEU A 144 -6.68 -13.71 -11.10
CA LEU A 144 -6.15 -12.99 -9.93
C LEU A 144 -7.24 -12.76 -8.89
N LEU A 145 -8.47 -12.48 -9.31
CA LEU A 145 -9.56 -12.12 -8.41
C LEU A 145 -10.29 -13.34 -7.81
N GLY A 146 -10.35 -14.47 -8.53
CA GLY A 146 -11.07 -15.68 -8.10
C GLY A 146 -10.31 -16.59 -7.12
N ARG A 147 -8.97 -16.49 -7.04
CA ARG A 147 -8.13 -17.33 -6.17
C ARG A 147 -7.54 -16.62 -4.95
N ALA A 148 -8.13 -15.51 -4.52
CA ALA A 148 -7.86 -14.90 -3.23
C ALA A 148 -8.40 -15.76 -2.06
N ARG A 149 -7.92 -17.01 -1.92
CA ARG A 149 -8.06 -17.76 -0.66
C ARG A 149 -7.28 -17.04 0.44
N GLU A 150 -7.71 -17.27 1.67
CA GLU A 150 -7.23 -16.70 2.93
C GLU A 150 -5.71 -16.87 3.11
N ASP A 151 -4.93 -16.03 2.43
CA ASP A 151 -3.49 -16.03 2.61
C ASP A 151 -3.16 -15.30 3.92
N THR A 152 -2.73 -16.11 4.91
CA THR A 152 -2.47 -15.68 6.28
C THR A 152 -1.24 -14.77 6.45
N THR A 153 -0.54 -14.46 5.37
CA THR A 153 0.70 -13.66 5.36
C THR A 153 0.52 -12.22 5.86
N MET A 154 -0.63 -11.58 5.62
CA MET A 154 -0.88 -10.24 6.18
C MET A 154 -0.98 -10.27 7.71
N PHE A 155 -1.47 -11.39 8.29
CA PHE A 155 -1.47 -11.60 9.75
C PHE A 155 -0.06 -11.67 10.30
N GLY A 156 0.84 -12.39 9.61
CA GLY A 156 2.25 -12.46 9.98
C GLY A 156 2.88 -11.06 9.99
N THR A 157 2.51 -10.20 9.04
CA THR A 157 3.01 -8.82 9.00
C THR A 157 2.45 -7.99 10.14
N LEU A 158 1.12 -7.91 10.33
CA LEU A 158 0.54 -7.16 11.46
C LEU A 158 1.06 -7.67 12.82
N PHE A 159 1.24 -8.99 12.96
CA PHE A 159 1.79 -9.60 14.17
C PHE A 159 3.30 -9.31 14.33
N SER A 160 4.09 -9.32 13.26
CA SER A 160 5.51 -8.94 13.27
C SER A 160 5.69 -7.45 13.55
N THR A 161 4.81 -6.60 13.01
CA THR A 161 4.74 -5.18 13.37
C THR A 161 4.42 -5.04 14.85
N SER A 162 3.53 -5.86 15.38
CA SER A 162 3.17 -5.84 16.79
C SER A 162 4.25 -6.31 17.76
N SER A 163 5.01 -7.34 17.38
CA SER A 163 6.18 -7.79 18.14
C SER A 163 7.26 -6.70 18.11
N THR A 164 7.45 -6.07 16.95
CA THR A 164 8.28 -4.87 16.79
C THR A 164 7.78 -3.73 17.66
N TRP A 165 6.47 -3.64 17.94
CA TRP A 165 5.84 -2.65 18.81
C TRP A 165 5.90 -3.00 20.30
N ARG A 166 6.37 -4.20 20.67
CA ARG A 166 6.35 -4.72 22.05
C ARG A 166 4.97 -4.55 22.70
N MET A 167 3.91 -4.92 22.00
CA MET A 167 2.56 -4.91 22.56
C MET A 167 2.22 -6.29 23.15
N PRO A 168 2.34 -6.51 24.48
CA PRO A 168 1.98 -7.79 25.12
C PRO A 168 0.48 -8.14 25.04
N LEU A 169 -0.34 -7.28 24.42
CA LEU A 169 -1.78 -7.45 24.27
C LEU A 169 -2.19 -8.15 22.99
N LEU A 170 -1.29 -8.28 22.03
CA LEU A 170 -1.56 -9.02 20.80
C LEU A 170 -1.28 -10.49 21.06
N ARG A 171 -2.17 -11.11 21.84
CA ARG A 171 -2.19 -12.56 21.94
C ARG A 171 -2.90 -13.06 20.69
N LYS A 172 -2.26 -13.98 19.95
CA LYS A 172 -2.96 -14.86 19.01
C LYS A 172 -3.83 -15.83 19.83
N ARG A 173 -4.78 -15.30 20.60
CA ARG A 173 -5.84 -16.07 21.22
C ARG A 173 -6.91 -16.14 20.16
N PHE A 174 -7.09 -17.34 19.60
CA PHE A 174 -8.29 -17.63 18.85
C PHE A 174 -9.45 -17.40 19.82
N LEU A 175 -10.26 -16.38 19.55
CA LEU A 175 -11.49 -16.21 20.30
C LEU A 175 -12.38 -17.39 19.92
N VAL A 176 -12.49 -18.37 20.81
CA VAL A 176 -13.45 -19.46 20.64
C VAL A 176 -14.73 -18.97 21.25
N LEU A 177 -15.67 -18.56 20.40
CA LEU A 177 -17.04 -18.30 20.85
C LEU A 177 -17.66 -19.65 21.22
N GLU A 178 -18.08 -19.84 22.47
CA GLU A 178 -18.81 -21.04 22.87
C GLU A 178 -20.08 -21.24 22.01
N ALA A 179 -20.71 -20.13 21.62
CA ALA A 179 -21.87 -20.12 20.73
C ALA A 179 -21.57 -20.59 19.28
N ALA A 180 -20.30 -20.67 18.87
CA ALA A 180 -19.91 -21.16 17.55
C ALA A 180 -18.50 -21.79 17.56
N PRO A 181 -18.38 -23.02 18.09
CA PRO A 181 -17.13 -23.76 18.12
C PRO A 181 -16.59 -23.93 16.69
N GLY A 182 -15.42 -23.36 16.42
CA GLY A 182 -14.77 -23.45 15.10
C GLY A 182 -14.82 -22.17 14.25
N LEU A 183 -15.62 -21.18 14.62
CA LEU A 183 -15.48 -19.85 14.03
C LEU A 183 -14.28 -19.13 14.65
N ARG A 184 -13.48 -18.48 13.81
CA ARG A 184 -12.47 -17.51 14.22
C ARG A 184 -13.03 -16.12 13.97
N PRO A 185 -13.72 -15.52 14.94
CA PRO A 185 -14.40 -14.26 14.74
C PRO A 185 -13.46 -13.08 14.52
N ALA A 186 -12.19 -13.23 14.84
CA ALA A 186 -11.16 -12.27 14.52
C ALA A 186 -9.79 -12.94 14.39
N ASP A 187 -8.94 -12.28 13.64
CA ASP A 187 -7.55 -12.68 13.45
C ASP A 187 -6.67 -12.26 14.62
N ILE A 188 -7.07 -11.16 15.26
CA ILE A 188 -6.30 -10.46 16.27
C ILE A 188 -7.23 -10.05 17.42
N LEU A 189 -6.85 -10.38 18.65
CA LEU A 189 -7.53 -9.91 19.86
C LEU A 189 -6.59 -8.95 20.62
N THR A 190 -7.03 -7.73 20.93
CA THR A 190 -6.19 -6.72 21.60
C THR A 190 -6.97 -5.65 22.33
N SER A 191 -6.52 -5.23 23.51
CA SER A 191 -7.07 -4.03 24.19
C SER A 191 -6.34 -2.73 23.83
N ALA A 192 -5.44 -2.76 22.84
CA ALA A 192 -4.76 -1.56 22.35
C ALA A 192 -5.59 -0.78 21.31
N ALA A 193 -6.56 -1.42 20.67
CA ALA A 193 -7.35 -0.80 19.61
C ALA A 193 -8.46 0.14 20.13
N SER A 194 -8.96 -0.11 21.34
CA SER A 194 -10.01 0.67 21.99
C SER A 194 -9.70 0.87 23.47
N PRO A 195 -9.68 2.10 24.02
CA PRO A 195 -9.52 2.32 25.45
C PRO A 195 -10.63 1.64 26.26
N GLY A 196 -10.26 0.84 27.27
CA GLY A 196 -11.22 0.21 28.18
C GLY A 196 -11.95 -1.02 27.64
N LEU A 197 -11.74 -1.39 26.38
CA LEU A 197 -12.36 -2.57 25.76
C LEU A 197 -11.30 -3.49 25.14
N THR A 198 -11.67 -4.75 24.97
CA THR A 198 -10.91 -5.66 24.12
C THR A 198 -11.51 -5.61 22.71
N SER A 199 -10.71 -5.47 21.67
CA SER A 199 -11.19 -5.49 20.29
C SER A 199 -10.77 -6.77 19.57
N ALA A 200 -11.71 -7.37 18.86
CA ALA A 200 -11.55 -8.47 17.95
C ALA A 200 -11.40 -7.89 16.52
N LEU A 201 -10.17 -7.83 16.03
CA LEU A 201 -9.81 -7.25 14.74
C LEU A 201 -9.78 -8.33 13.66
N ASP A 202 -10.56 -8.12 12.59
CA ASP A 202 -10.72 -9.08 11.49
C ASP A 202 -10.32 -8.43 10.16
N VAL A 203 -9.28 -8.95 9.51
CA VAL A 203 -8.67 -8.33 8.34
C VAL A 203 -9.42 -8.69 7.06
N GLY A 204 -9.67 -7.70 6.23
CA GLY A 204 -10.23 -7.84 4.89
C GLY A 204 -9.38 -7.12 3.85
N ILE A 205 -9.13 -7.78 2.73
CA ILE A 205 -8.58 -7.13 1.53
C ILE A 205 -9.65 -7.15 0.45
N ALA A 206 -10.13 -5.98 0.06
CA ALA A 206 -11.11 -5.81 -0.98
C ALA A 206 -10.45 -5.54 -2.34
N SER A 207 -11.10 -5.92 -3.43
CA SER A 207 -10.67 -5.51 -4.77
C SER A 207 -11.79 -4.70 -5.42
N PRO A 208 -11.50 -3.56 -6.09
CA PRO A 208 -12.51 -2.81 -6.85
C PRO A 208 -13.14 -3.63 -7.98
N ASP A 209 -12.48 -4.71 -8.41
CA ASP A 209 -12.91 -5.57 -9.50
C ASP A 209 -13.59 -6.86 -9.01
N ALA A 210 -13.74 -7.04 -7.69
CA ALA A 210 -14.43 -8.19 -7.14
C ALA A 210 -15.94 -8.14 -7.46
N ALA A 211 -16.55 -9.31 -7.64
CA ALA A 211 -18.00 -9.42 -7.67
C ALA A 211 -18.59 -8.79 -6.39
N HIS A 212 -19.58 -7.90 -6.56
CA HIS A 212 -20.21 -7.13 -5.50
C HIS A 212 -19.31 -6.09 -4.80
N ALA A 213 -18.20 -5.67 -5.42
CA ALA A 213 -17.41 -4.55 -4.90
C ALA A 213 -18.20 -3.23 -4.85
N GLY A 214 -19.20 -3.06 -5.73
CA GLY A 214 -19.97 -1.82 -5.82
C GLY A 214 -19.10 -0.63 -6.23
N ALA A 215 -19.48 0.57 -5.79
CA ALA A 215 -18.72 1.79 -6.02
C ALA A 215 -17.49 1.91 -5.09
N ASP A 216 -17.59 1.36 -3.87
CA ASP A 216 -16.49 1.31 -2.90
C ASP A 216 -16.31 -0.13 -2.39
N CYS A 217 -15.22 -0.76 -2.84
CA CYS A 217 -14.92 -2.14 -2.49
C CYS A 217 -14.60 -2.35 -1.00
N ALA A 218 -14.00 -1.35 -0.34
CA ALA A 218 -13.64 -1.43 1.06
C ALA A 218 -14.90 -1.37 1.94
N GLU A 219 -15.84 -0.48 1.61
CA GLU A 219 -17.14 -0.43 2.28
C GLU A 219 -17.93 -1.73 2.07
N ALA A 220 -18.00 -2.23 0.83
CA ALA A 220 -18.68 -3.49 0.53
C ALA A 220 -18.10 -4.67 1.34
N MET A 221 -16.76 -4.74 1.46
CA MET A 221 -16.09 -5.75 2.30
C MET A 221 -16.45 -5.59 3.78
N ARG A 222 -16.44 -4.37 4.32
CA ARG A 222 -16.81 -4.09 5.71
C ARG A 222 -18.24 -4.52 6.01
N VAL A 223 -19.20 -4.13 5.16
CA VAL A 223 -20.61 -4.51 5.29
C VAL A 223 -20.75 -6.02 5.27
N ARG A 224 -20.13 -6.71 4.31
CA ARG A 224 -20.17 -8.17 4.22
C ARG A 224 -19.62 -8.85 5.46
N LYS A 225 -18.46 -8.41 5.95
CA LYS A 225 -17.86 -8.95 7.19
C LYS A 225 -18.78 -8.72 8.40
N ARG A 226 -19.30 -7.51 8.59
CA ARG A 226 -20.26 -7.24 9.67
C ARG A 226 -21.54 -8.07 9.55
N ALA A 227 -22.05 -8.29 8.33
CA ALA A 227 -23.22 -9.13 8.12
C ALA A 227 -22.97 -10.58 8.54
N VAL A 228 -21.80 -11.15 8.16
CA VAL A 228 -21.38 -12.50 8.57
C VAL A 228 -21.31 -12.63 10.10
N TYR A 229 -20.82 -11.59 10.78
CA TYR A 229 -20.67 -11.60 12.24
C TYR A 229 -21.86 -11.09 13.03
N SER A 230 -22.89 -10.54 12.38
CA SER A 230 -24.04 -9.89 13.02
C SER A 230 -24.68 -10.73 14.12
N ARG A 231 -24.86 -12.03 13.87
CA ARG A 231 -25.42 -13.00 14.84
C ARG A 231 -24.57 -13.23 16.10
N PHE A 232 -23.28 -12.88 16.07
CA PHE A 232 -22.35 -13.06 17.18
C PHE A 232 -22.03 -11.77 17.92
N LEU A 233 -22.37 -10.60 17.34
CA LEU A 233 -22.06 -9.30 17.96
C LEU A 233 -22.63 -9.16 19.38
N PRO A 234 -23.87 -9.60 19.70
CA PRO A 234 -24.37 -9.50 21.08
C PRO A 234 -23.57 -10.34 22.08
N ALA A 235 -23.12 -11.53 21.68
CA ALA A 235 -22.30 -12.39 22.53
C ALA A 235 -20.91 -11.78 22.78
N LEU A 236 -20.29 -11.23 21.73
CA LEU A 236 -19.02 -10.49 21.85
C LEU A 236 -19.17 -9.28 22.77
N GLU A 237 -20.25 -8.52 22.63
CA GLU A 237 -20.54 -7.36 23.47
C GLU A 237 -20.74 -7.75 24.95
N ALA A 238 -21.46 -8.84 25.22
CA ALA A 238 -21.63 -9.37 26.58
C ALA A 238 -20.30 -9.77 27.24
N GLU A 239 -19.30 -10.18 26.44
CA GLU A 239 -17.93 -10.46 26.90
C GLU A 239 -17.04 -9.21 26.97
N GLY A 240 -17.57 -8.02 26.65
CA GLY A 240 -16.79 -6.78 26.58
C GLY A 240 -15.82 -6.73 25.39
N ILE A 241 -16.14 -7.45 24.31
CA ILE A 241 -15.33 -7.57 23.10
C ILE A 241 -15.99 -6.81 21.95
N GLU A 242 -15.28 -5.82 21.42
CA GLU A 242 -15.71 -5.04 20.26
C GLU A 242 -15.20 -5.69 18.96
N TYR A 243 -16.09 -6.12 18.07
CA TYR A 243 -15.71 -6.58 16.74
C TYR A 243 -15.41 -5.39 15.80
N ARG A 244 -14.22 -5.40 15.18
CA ARG A 244 -13.77 -4.37 14.23
C ARG A 244 -13.15 -4.97 12.97
N PRO A 245 -13.81 -4.87 11.80
CA PRO A 245 -13.16 -5.24 10.56
C PRO A 245 -12.08 -4.22 10.20
N LEU A 246 -10.86 -4.69 9.94
CA LEU A 246 -9.78 -3.90 9.36
C LEU A 246 -9.76 -4.16 7.85
N VAL A 247 -10.19 -3.19 7.06
CA VAL A 247 -10.34 -3.34 5.62
C VAL A 247 -9.35 -2.45 4.90
N TRP A 248 -8.62 -3.08 3.97
CA TRP A 248 -7.84 -2.39 2.95
C TRP A 248 -8.41 -2.73 1.58
N SER A 249 -8.30 -1.82 0.63
CA SER A 249 -8.31 -2.24 -0.77
C SER A 249 -7.02 -2.98 -1.08
N CYS A 250 -7.01 -3.77 -2.15
CA CYS A 250 -5.81 -4.48 -2.57
C CYS A 250 -4.71 -3.47 -2.87
N TRP A 251 -5.05 -2.25 -3.30
CA TRP A 251 -4.15 -1.14 -3.63
C TRP A 251 -3.59 -0.41 -2.40
N GLY A 252 -4.02 -0.79 -1.20
CA GLY A 252 -3.51 -0.24 0.06
C GLY A 252 -4.35 0.89 0.64
N ARG A 253 -5.48 1.25 0.02
CA ARG A 253 -6.42 2.23 0.60
C ARG A 253 -7.00 1.67 1.88
N GLU A 254 -6.87 2.39 2.98
CA GLU A 254 -7.45 2.03 4.28
C GLU A 254 -8.92 2.43 4.32
N TYR A 255 -9.78 1.59 4.87
CA TYR A 255 -11.12 2.03 5.26
C TYR A 255 -11.03 2.96 6.49
N PRO A 256 -11.89 3.99 6.66
CA PRO A 256 -11.80 4.93 7.77
C PRO A 256 -11.67 4.30 9.18
N ASP A 257 -12.44 3.26 9.50
CA ASP A 257 -12.33 2.55 10.78
C ASP A 257 -10.96 1.86 10.97
N THR A 258 -10.35 1.45 9.86
CA THR A 258 -9.01 0.84 9.84
C THR A 258 -7.95 1.90 10.14
N THR A 259 -8.03 3.06 9.49
CA THR A 259 -7.17 4.21 9.77
C THR A 259 -7.26 4.62 11.25
N ALA A 260 -8.48 4.74 11.78
CA ALA A 260 -8.71 5.10 13.18
C ALA A 260 -8.10 4.06 14.14
N THR A 261 -8.31 2.78 13.84
CA THR A 261 -7.77 1.67 14.65
C THR A 261 -6.25 1.61 14.62
N LEU A 262 -5.62 1.72 13.44
CA LEU A 262 -4.16 1.77 13.31
C LEU A 262 -3.55 2.97 14.05
N THR A 263 -4.18 4.14 13.92
CA THR A 263 -3.77 5.35 14.63
C THR A 263 -3.81 5.13 16.14
N GLN A 264 -4.88 4.54 16.65
CA GLN A 264 -5.01 4.26 18.08
C GLN A 264 -3.99 3.23 18.57
N LEU A 265 -3.75 2.16 17.81
CA LEU A 265 -2.70 1.19 18.10
C LEU A 265 -1.31 1.85 18.17
N ALA A 266 -1.00 2.72 17.20
CA ALA A 266 0.25 3.47 17.17
C ALA A 266 0.38 4.42 18.37
N ARG A 267 -0.69 5.12 18.77
CA ARG A 267 -0.72 5.98 19.98
C ARG A 267 -0.43 5.18 21.23
N GLN A 268 -1.07 4.03 21.39
CA GLN A 268 -0.82 3.17 22.54
C GLN A 268 0.60 2.63 22.57
N ALA A 269 1.14 2.23 21.41
CA ALA A 269 2.52 1.79 21.29
C ALA A 269 3.51 2.91 21.64
N ALA A 270 3.28 4.14 21.15
CA ALA A 270 4.11 5.31 21.47
C ALA A 270 4.12 5.61 22.97
N ARG A 271 2.94 5.66 23.61
CA ARG A 271 2.82 5.88 25.05
C ARG A 271 3.61 4.86 25.87
N ARG A 272 3.52 3.58 25.52
CA ARG A 272 4.25 2.51 26.23
C ARG A 272 5.77 2.60 26.06
N ARG A 273 6.22 3.21 24.97
CA ARG A 273 7.64 3.41 24.67
C ARG A 273 8.19 4.72 25.22
N GLY A 274 7.37 5.54 25.87
CA GLY A 274 7.74 6.91 26.23
C GLY A 274 8.05 7.77 25.01
N MET A 275 7.52 7.43 23.83
CA MET A 275 7.73 8.22 22.62
C MET A 275 6.76 9.40 22.61
N PRO A 276 7.23 10.62 22.31
CA PRO A 276 6.38 11.81 22.30
C PRO A 276 5.38 11.80 21.14
N ASP A 277 5.69 11.08 20.06
CA ASP A 277 4.83 11.01 18.87
C ASP A 277 4.70 9.59 18.30
N HIS A 278 3.48 9.28 17.88
CA HIS A 278 3.03 8.04 17.26
C HIS A 278 3.16 8.02 15.73
N ILE A 279 3.33 9.17 15.07
CA ILE A 279 3.31 9.25 13.60
C ILE A 279 4.35 8.34 12.96
N ARG A 280 5.59 8.30 13.49
CA ARG A 280 6.65 7.40 12.99
C ARG A 280 6.29 5.92 13.09
N LEU A 281 5.61 5.52 14.17
CA LEU A 281 5.16 4.14 14.33
C LEU A 281 4.05 3.81 13.34
N LEU A 282 3.10 4.74 13.15
CA LEU A 282 2.00 4.58 12.19
C LEU A 282 2.52 4.47 10.76
N GLN A 283 3.43 5.36 10.35
CA GLN A 283 4.07 5.33 9.02
C GLN A 283 4.80 4.00 8.79
N ARG A 284 5.58 3.54 9.78
CA ARG A 284 6.26 2.23 9.69
C ARG A 284 5.28 1.07 9.55
N ALA A 285 4.15 1.08 10.29
CA ALA A 285 3.11 0.07 10.11
C ALA A 285 2.53 0.09 8.70
N ARG A 286 2.17 1.27 8.20
CA ARG A 286 1.60 1.45 6.86
C ARG A 286 2.55 0.95 5.77
N ALA A 287 3.83 1.29 5.87
CA ALA A 287 4.85 0.83 4.94
C ALA A 287 4.97 -0.71 4.95
N GLN A 288 4.95 -1.34 6.13
CA GLN A 288 4.98 -2.79 6.26
C GLN A 288 3.72 -3.47 5.71
N ILE A 289 2.54 -2.92 5.99
CA ILE A 289 1.25 -3.42 5.47
C ILE A 289 1.24 -3.30 3.94
N GLY A 290 1.63 -2.15 3.39
CA GLY A 290 1.74 -1.95 1.95
C GLY A 290 2.71 -2.93 1.30
N ALA A 291 3.85 -3.22 1.92
CA ALA A 291 4.80 -4.22 1.43
C ALA A 291 4.19 -5.63 1.44
N ALA A 292 3.39 -5.98 2.46
CA ALA A 292 2.68 -7.24 2.51
C ALA A 292 1.59 -7.35 1.43
N LEU A 293 0.86 -6.25 1.17
CA LEU A 293 -0.12 -6.19 0.08
C LEU A 293 0.56 -6.34 -1.29
N ALA A 294 1.71 -5.69 -1.48
CA ALA A 294 2.53 -5.82 -2.70
C ALA A 294 3.02 -7.26 -2.91
N ARG A 295 3.57 -7.89 -1.87
CA ARG A 295 3.98 -9.32 -1.90
C ARG A 295 2.83 -10.23 -2.31
N ARG A 296 1.67 -10.04 -1.68
CA ARG A 296 0.47 -10.83 -1.97
C ARG A 296 0.06 -10.67 -3.43
N ALA A 297 0.01 -9.44 -3.94
CA ALA A 297 -0.30 -9.18 -5.34
C ALA A 297 0.69 -9.85 -6.29
N ALA A 298 2.00 -9.75 -6.02
CA ALA A 298 3.03 -10.42 -6.82
C ALA A 298 2.88 -11.95 -6.80
N ALA A 299 2.60 -12.54 -5.63
CA ALA A 299 2.35 -13.97 -5.52
C ALA A 299 1.12 -14.42 -6.33
N MET A 300 0.05 -13.63 -6.28
CA MET A 300 -1.15 -13.88 -7.08
C MET A 300 -0.86 -13.78 -8.58
N LEU A 301 -0.07 -12.77 -9.01
CA LEU A 301 0.39 -12.61 -10.40
C LEU A 301 1.15 -13.83 -10.90
N ARG A 302 2.14 -14.30 -10.14
CA ARG A 302 2.89 -15.51 -10.49
C ARG A 302 2.00 -16.75 -10.57
N ALA A 303 1.07 -16.91 -9.63
CA ALA A 303 0.15 -18.04 -9.62
C ALA A 303 -0.80 -18.06 -10.83
N CYS A 304 -1.13 -16.89 -11.40
CA CYS A 304 -2.02 -16.77 -12.56
C CYS A 304 -1.27 -16.75 -13.90
N MET A 305 0.04 -16.54 -13.90
CA MET A 305 0.88 -16.48 -15.09
C MET A 305 2.05 -17.48 -15.01
N PRO A 306 1.78 -18.80 -15.03
CA PRO A 306 2.85 -19.79 -15.11
C PRO A 306 3.64 -19.56 -16.41
N GLY A 307 4.94 -19.28 -16.29
CA GLY A 307 5.83 -18.90 -17.41
C GLY A 307 6.29 -17.43 -17.39
N TYR A 308 5.75 -16.59 -16.50
CA TYR A 308 6.23 -15.21 -16.33
C TYR A 308 7.72 -15.15 -15.94
N GLU A 309 8.18 -16.09 -15.11
CA GLU A 309 9.60 -16.19 -14.72
C GLU A 309 10.52 -16.44 -15.92
N GLN A 310 10.11 -17.32 -16.85
CA GLN A 310 10.86 -17.59 -18.08
C GLN A 310 10.90 -16.37 -19.01
N ALA A 311 9.82 -15.59 -19.09
CA ALA A 311 9.78 -14.37 -19.89
C ALA A 311 10.59 -13.22 -19.26
N ALA A 312 10.72 -13.19 -17.93
CA ALA A 312 11.57 -12.23 -17.23
C ALA A 312 13.06 -12.59 -17.40
N GLU A 313 13.42 -13.87 -17.31
CA GLU A 313 14.78 -14.36 -17.55
C GLU A 313 15.24 -14.12 -19.00
N LEU A 314 14.35 -14.24 -19.98
CA LEU A 314 14.69 -13.96 -21.39
C LEU A 314 14.90 -12.47 -21.71
N ARG A 315 14.60 -11.56 -20.78
CA ARG A 315 14.75 -10.10 -20.95
C ARG A 315 15.89 -9.50 -20.13
N ALA A 316 16.48 -10.28 -19.22
CA ALA A 316 17.64 -9.89 -18.41
C ALA A 316 18.93 -10.30 -19.12
#